data_AF-A0A2S1KUC4-F1
#
_entry.id   AF-A0A2S1KUC4-F1
#
_cell.length_a   1.000
_cell.length_b   1.000
_cell.length_c   1.000
_cell.angle_alpha   90.00
_cell.angle_beta   90.00
_cell.angle_gamma   90.00
#
_symmetry.space_group_name_H-M   'P 1'
#
loop_
_entity.id
_entity.type
_entity.pdbx_description
1 polymer ?
#
loop_
_entity_poly.entity_id
_entity_poly.type
_entity_poly.pdbx_seq_one_letter_code
_entity_poly.pdbx_strand_id
1 'polypeptide(L)'
;MYYLVNKQATTLTFYFEDGTQDFGLEQLFNLSRHAFAETIAPYGIGEHIEEAMAFEQTFSAYERKDLEIATKDELIDLVIAGQEEAVAIRKSKEDTLAMTLGLVVAGPFIFLLVLLVLESVGMPKMAAEICSLVLTIGLIIAWFILVWSKWGRRLETRLEDSLADHFKRPS
;
A
#
# COMPACT_ATOMS: atom_id res chain seq x y z
N MET A 1 -22.48 3.88 -19.44
CA MET A 1 -22.62 4.78 -18.29
C MET A 1 -21.25 5.14 -17.76
N TYR A 2 -20.99 6.45 -17.64
CA TYR A 2 -19.74 7.05 -17.20
C TYR A 2 -19.90 7.66 -15.81
N TYR A 3 -18.79 7.67 -15.08
CA TYR A 3 -18.67 8.16 -13.72
C TYR A 3 -17.51 9.13 -13.65
N LEU A 4 -17.64 10.17 -12.83
CA LEU A 4 -16.54 11.06 -12.51
C LEU A 4 -16.08 10.76 -11.09
N VAL A 5 -14.83 10.35 -10.93
CA VAL A 5 -14.31 9.89 -9.64
C VAL A 5 -12.96 10.51 -9.29
N ASN A 6 -12.64 10.53 -8.00
CA ASN A 6 -11.30 10.80 -7.50
C ASN A 6 -10.84 9.61 -6.67
N LYS A 7 -9.75 8.96 -7.10
CA LYS A 7 -9.12 7.87 -6.35
C LYS A 7 -8.09 8.43 -5.36
N GLN A 8 -8.36 8.23 -4.08
CA GLN A 8 -7.42 8.49 -3.00
C GLN A 8 -6.85 7.16 -2.46
N ALA A 9 -5.93 7.24 -1.49
CA ALA A 9 -5.19 6.07 -1.00
C ALA A 9 -6.04 4.92 -0.45
N THR A 10 -7.22 5.23 0.12
CA THR A 10 -8.13 4.22 0.70
C THR A 10 -9.59 4.43 0.32
N THR A 11 -9.88 5.48 -0.42
CA THR A 11 -11.23 5.96 -0.72
C THR A 11 -11.37 6.27 -2.20
N LEU A 12 -12.56 6.02 -2.73
CA LEU A 12 -12.97 6.42 -4.08
C LEU A 12 -14.15 7.37 -3.92
N THR A 13 -13.96 8.62 -4.31
CA THR A 13 -14.99 9.67 -4.24
C THR A 13 -15.69 9.76 -5.59
N PHE A 14 -17.01 9.62 -5.59
CA PHE A 14 -17.85 9.83 -6.77
C PHE A 14 -18.37 11.26 -6.77
N TYR A 15 -18.33 11.90 -7.93
CA TYR A 15 -18.90 13.22 -8.18
C TYR A 15 -20.13 13.06 -9.06
N PHE A 16 -21.22 13.71 -8.68
CA PHE A 16 -22.49 13.73 -9.41
C PHE A 16 -23.16 15.10 -9.21
N GLU A 17 -24.21 15.40 -9.98
CA GLU A 17 -24.79 16.75 -10.03
C GLU A 17 -25.19 17.29 -8.65
N ASP A 18 -25.70 16.43 -7.77
CA ASP A 18 -26.22 16.79 -6.45
C ASP A 18 -25.16 16.74 -5.33
N GLY A 19 -23.90 16.39 -5.63
CA GLY A 19 -22.81 16.39 -4.65
C GLY A 19 -21.75 15.31 -4.86
N THR A 20 -21.16 14.85 -3.76
CA THR A 20 -20.14 13.81 -3.76
C THR A 20 -20.48 12.68 -2.80
N GLN A 21 -20.02 11.47 -3.11
CA GLN A 21 -20.14 10.31 -2.25
C GLN A 21 -18.80 9.59 -2.13
N ASP A 22 -18.34 9.42 -0.89
CA ASP A 22 -17.14 8.67 -0.60
C ASP A 22 -17.45 7.20 -0.33
N PHE A 23 -16.63 6.32 -0.90
CA PHE A 23 -16.63 4.90 -0.59
C PHE A 23 -15.24 4.44 -0.19
N GLY A 24 -15.18 3.55 0.80
CA GLY A 24 -13.94 2.83 1.09
C GLY A 24 -13.62 1.84 -0.02
N LEU A 25 -12.39 1.86 -0.54
CA LEU A 25 -11.94 0.92 -1.57
C LEU A 25 -12.09 -0.55 -1.12
N GLU A 26 -11.90 -0.83 0.18
CA GLU A 26 -12.04 -2.17 0.77
C GLU A 26 -13.51 -2.61 0.77
N GLN A 27 -14.44 -1.68 1.03
CA GLN A 27 -15.86 -1.99 0.98
C GLN A 27 -16.29 -2.31 -0.44
N LEU A 28 -15.89 -1.49 -1.42
CA LEU A 28 -16.21 -1.71 -2.83
C LEU A 28 -15.61 -3.01 -3.38
N PHE A 29 -14.37 -3.32 -3.02
CA PHE A 29 -13.69 -4.54 -3.45
C PHE A 29 -14.34 -5.82 -2.93
N ASN A 30 -14.89 -5.78 -1.70
CA ASN A 30 -15.56 -6.93 -1.10
C ASN A 30 -16.97 -7.19 -1.66
N LEU A 31 -17.48 -6.33 -2.55
CA LEU A 31 -18.78 -6.53 -3.18
C LEU A 31 -18.69 -7.53 -4.34
N SER A 32 -19.74 -8.33 -4.52
CA SER A 32 -19.92 -9.07 -5.77
C SER A 32 -20.12 -8.10 -6.94
N ARG A 33 -19.82 -8.52 -8.18
CA ARG A 33 -20.00 -7.66 -9.37
C ARG A 33 -21.41 -7.08 -9.51
N HIS A 34 -22.42 -7.83 -9.07
CA HIS A 34 -23.81 -7.38 -9.08
C HIS A 34 -24.06 -6.31 -8.01
N ALA A 35 -23.67 -6.57 -6.77
CA ALA A 35 -23.81 -5.62 -5.68
C ALA A 35 -22.99 -4.33 -5.91
N PHE A 36 -21.80 -4.45 -6.50
CA PHE A 36 -20.99 -3.32 -6.93
C PHE A 36 -21.75 -2.44 -7.92
N ALA A 37 -22.31 -3.06 -8.96
CA ALA A 37 -23.09 -2.36 -9.98
C ALA A 37 -24.29 -1.61 -9.41
N GLU A 38 -25.04 -2.26 -8.50
CA GLU A 38 -26.18 -1.64 -7.82
C GLU A 38 -25.74 -0.48 -6.92
N THR A 39 -24.62 -0.65 -6.22
CA THR A 39 -24.07 0.37 -5.31
C THR A 39 -23.68 1.62 -6.09
N ILE A 40 -23.01 1.48 -7.24
CA ILE A 40 -22.53 2.63 -7.99
C ILE A 40 -23.58 3.22 -8.95
N ALA A 41 -24.64 2.49 -9.29
CA ALA A 41 -25.64 2.91 -10.26
C ALA A 41 -26.21 4.34 -10.06
N PRO A 42 -26.50 4.79 -8.82
CA PRO A 42 -27.05 6.13 -8.59
C PRO A 42 -26.09 7.28 -8.91
N TYR A 43 -24.79 7.02 -9.04
CA TYR A 43 -23.75 8.07 -9.19
C TYR A 43 -23.26 8.22 -10.63
N GLY A 44 -23.93 7.58 -11.60
CA GLY A 44 -23.60 7.73 -13.01
C GLY A 44 -23.94 9.13 -13.51
N ILE A 45 -23.01 9.76 -14.23
CA ILE A 45 -23.22 11.08 -14.83
C ILE A 45 -24.10 10.97 -16.09
N GLY A 46 -23.93 9.88 -16.84
CA GLY A 46 -24.52 9.81 -18.17
C GLY A 46 -24.15 8.56 -18.93
N GLU A 47 -24.81 8.31 -20.06
CA GLU A 47 -24.47 7.19 -20.94
C GLU A 47 -23.30 7.51 -21.87
N HIS A 48 -23.05 8.81 -22.09
CA HIS A 48 -22.08 9.31 -23.05
C HIS A 48 -20.90 10.01 -22.37
N ILE A 49 -19.72 9.90 -22.96
CA ILE A 49 -18.48 10.46 -22.40
C ILE A 49 -18.52 12.00 -22.42
N GLU A 50 -19.21 12.58 -23.39
CA GLU A 50 -19.38 14.02 -23.54
C GLU A 50 -20.11 14.64 -22.33
N GLU A 51 -21.05 13.92 -21.74
CA GLU A 51 -21.78 14.33 -20.53
C GLU A 51 -20.83 14.37 -19.32
N ALA A 52 -19.99 13.34 -19.17
CA ALA A 52 -18.98 13.30 -18.12
C ALA A 52 -17.90 14.38 -18.30
N MET A 53 -17.43 14.63 -19.52
CA MET A 53 -16.47 15.70 -19.81
C MET A 53 -17.07 17.10 -19.58
N ALA A 54 -18.33 17.31 -19.93
CA ALA A 54 -19.03 18.57 -19.67
C ALA A 54 -19.17 18.80 -18.16
N PHE A 55 -19.51 17.76 -17.41
CA PHE A 55 -19.57 17.83 -15.94
C PHE A 55 -18.20 18.09 -15.32
N GLU A 56 -17.15 17.41 -15.77
CA GLU A 56 -15.77 17.65 -15.33
C GLU A 56 -15.35 19.11 -15.55
N GLN A 57 -15.73 19.73 -16.68
CA GLN A 57 -15.41 21.14 -16.98
C GLN A 57 -16.04 22.16 -16.02
N THR A 58 -17.03 21.76 -15.22
CA THR A 58 -17.60 22.62 -14.17
C THR A 58 -16.65 22.84 -12.99
N PHE A 59 -15.63 21.98 -12.83
CA PHE A 59 -14.62 22.06 -11.78
C PHE A 59 -13.43 22.93 -12.18
N SER A 60 -12.75 23.51 -11.18
CA SER A 60 -11.56 24.31 -11.43
C SER A 60 -10.44 23.46 -12.07
N ALA A 61 -9.51 24.09 -12.79
CA ALA A 61 -8.39 23.37 -13.40
C ALA A 61 -7.49 22.65 -12.36
N TYR A 62 -7.52 23.11 -11.10
CA TYR A 62 -6.80 22.46 -10.01
C TYR A 62 -7.52 21.17 -9.57
N GLU A 63 -8.84 21.22 -9.38
CA GLU A 63 -9.64 20.06 -8.97
C GLU A 63 -9.68 18.99 -10.06
N ARG A 64 -9.80 19.39 -11.34
CA ARG A 64 -9.84 18.45 -12.48
C ARG A 64 -8.62 17.56 -12.60
N LYS A 65 -7.45 18.00 -12.13
CA LYS A 65 -6.21 17.23 -12.26
C LYS A 65 -6.30 15.86 -11.57
N ASP A 66 -7.09 15.78 -10.52
CA ASP A 66 -7.22 14.58 -9.69
C ASP A 66 -8.55 13.85 -9.95
N LEU A 67 -9.32 14.27 -10.96
CA LEU A 67 -10.55 13.62 -11.40
C LEU A 67 -10.27 12.67 -12.56
N GLU A 68 -10.98 11.55 -12.57
CA GLU A 68 -10.89 10.52 -13.59
C GLU A 68 -12.30 10.18 -14.08
N ILE A 69 -12.50 10.21 -15.40
CA ILE A 69 -13.74 9.72 -16.01
C ILE A 69 -13.56 8.23 -16.27
N ALA A 70 -14.40 7.43 -15.64
CA ALA A 70 -14.33 5.97 -15.72
C ALA A 70 -15.67 5.37 -16.14
N THR A 71 -15.61 4.31 -16.93
CA THR A 71 -16.72 3.40 -17.14
C THR A 71 -16.85 2.43 -15.96
N LYS A 72 -17.97 1.69 -15.91
CA LYS A 72 -18.20 0.68 -14.87
C LYS A 72 -17.07 -0.35 -14.75
N ASP A 73 -16.55 -0.86 -15.87
CA ASP A 73 -15.49 -1.86 -15.84
C ASP A 73 -14.15 -1.23 -15.44
N GLU A 74 -13.86 0.00 -15.88
CA GLU A 74 -12.67 0.75 -15.44
C GLU A 74 -12.72 1.11 -13.94
N LEU A 75 -13.91 1.36 -13.38
CA LEU A 75 -14.07 1.54 -11.93
C LEU A 75 -13.73 0.27 -11.15
N ILE A 76 -14.04 -0.91 -11.69
CA ILE A 76 -13.67 -2.17 -11.07
C ILE A 76 -12.13 -2.27 -11.05
N ASP A 77 -11.47 -1.98 -12.17
CA ASP A 77 -10.01 -1.98 -12.27
C ASP A 77 -9.36 -0.98 -11.31
N LEU A 78 -9.92 0.24 -11.18
CA LEU A 78 -9.46 1.25 -10.22
C LEU A 78 -9.61 0.79 -8.77
N VAL A 79 -10.70 0.11 -8.43
CA VAL A 79 -10.93 -0.43 -7.09
C VAL A 79 -9.92 -1.54 -6.76
N ILE A 80 -9.63 -2.41 -7.71
CA ILE A 80 -8.63 -3.49 -7.56
C ILE A 80 -7.25 -2.89 -7.36
N ALA A 81 -6.81 -2.00 -8.26
CA ALA A 81 -5.50 -1.36 -8.16
C ALA A 81 -5.36 -0.53 -6.87
N GLY A 82 -6.43 0.17 -6.48
CA GLY A 82 -6.47 0.91 -5.22
C GLY A 82 -6.37 0.01 -3.98
N GLN A 83 -6.96 -1.18 -4.00
CA GLN A 83 -6.79 -2.15 -2.92
C GLN A 83 -5.40 -2.76 -2.87
N GLU A 84 -4.79 -3.08 -4.01
CA GLU A 84 -3.41 -3.55 -4.06
C GLU A 84 -2.45 -2.54 -3.43
N GLU A 85 -2.59 -1.26 -3.78
CA GLU A 85 -1.81 -0.18 -3.20
C GLU A 85 -2.06 -0.05 -1.69
N ALA A 86 -3.32 -0.07 -1.25
CA ALA A 86 -3.67 0.03 0.17
C ALA A 86 -3.12 -1.14 1.00
N VAL A 87 -3.18 -2.37 0.47
CA VAL A 87 -2.61 -3.57 1.09
C VAL A 87 -1.08 -3.49 1.14
N ALA A 88 -0.44 -3.04 0.05
CA ALA A 88 1.01 -2.83 0.03
C ALA A 88 1.45 -1.79 1.06
N ILE A 89 0.70 -0.68 1.22
CA ILE A 89 0.96 0.36 2.22
C ILE A 89 0.75 -0.17 3.65
N ARG A 90 -0.33 -0.91 3.93
CA ARG A 90 -0.55 -1.49 5.27
C ARG A 90 0.53 -2.49 5.64
N LYS A 91 0.84 -3.39 4.73
CA LYS A 91 1.84 -4.44 4.95
C LYS A 91 3.23 -3.85 5.12
N SER A 92 3.62 -2.87 4.30
CA SER A 92 4.89 -2.16 4.50
C SER A 92 4.97 -1.42 5.85
N LYS A 93 3.86 -0.84 6.34
CA LYS A 93 3.79 -0.24 7.68
C LYS A 93 3.92 -1.27 8.79
N GLU A 94 3.17 -2.37 8.73
CA GLU A 94 3.25 -3.47 9.70
C GLU A 94 4.63 -4.12 9.73
N ASP A 95 5.24 -4.31 8.55
CA ASP A 95 6.58 -4.88 8.41
C ASP A 95 7.66 -3.91 8.92
N THR A 96 7.52 -2.60 8.66
CA THR A 96 8.41 -1.58 9.22
C THR A 96 8.29 -1.50 10.75
N LEU A 97 7.06 -1.62 11.28
CA LEU A 97 6.81 -1.67 12.72
C LEU A 97 7.42 -2.91 13.36
N ALA A 98 7.19 -4.10 12.79
CA ALA A 98 7.79 -5.34 13.27
C ALA A 98 9.34 -5.31 13.19
N MET A 99 9.89 -4.69 12.14
CA MET A 99 11.33 -4.54 11.95
C MET A 99 11.96 -3.58 12.96
N THR A 100 11.31 -2.44 13.22
CA THR A 100 11.76 -1.45 14.22
C THR A 100 11.63 -1.98 15.65
N LEU A 101 10.52 -2.64 15.99
CA LEU A 101 10.35 -3.33 17.28
C LEU A 101 11.41 -4.43 17.45
N GLY A 102 11.64 -5.25 16.42
CA GLY A 102 12.67 -6.28 16.43
C GLY A 102 14.07 -5.70 16.65
N LEU A 103 14.36 -4.54 16.06
CA LEU A 103 15.65 -3.86 16.22
C LEU A 103 15.84 -3.27 17.62
N VAL A 104 14.81 -2.63 18.17
CA VAL A 104 14.85 -2.03 19.52
C VAL A 104 15.04 -3.12 20.58
N VAL A 105 14.44 -4.29 20.38
CA VAL A 105 14.59 -5.43 21.30
C VAL A 105 15.94 -6.12 21.09
N ALA A 106 16.31 -6.49 19.86
CA ALA A 106 17.50 -7.32 19.59
C ALA A 106 18.82 -6.54 19.61
N GLY A 107 18.82 -5.26 19.23
CA GLY A 107 20.02 -4.42 19.14
C GLY A 107 20.84 -4.37 20.44
N PRO A 108 20.23 -4.10 21.60
CA PRO A 108 20.93 -4.13 22.90
C PRO A 108 21.53 -5.49 23.23
N PHE A 109 20.85 -6.61 22.90
CA PHE A 109 21.41 -7.94 23.13
C PHE A 109 22.60 -8.23 22.22
N ILE A 110 22.52 -7.86 20.93
CA ILE A 110 23.63 -8.02 19.99
C ILE A 110 24.84 -7.21 20.46
N PHE A 111 24.62 -5.95 20.88
CA PHE A 111 25.67 -5.10 21.43
C PHE A 111 26.36 -5.74 22.65
N LEU A 112 25.56 -6.17 23.65
CA LEU A 112 26.09 -6.82 24.85
C LEU A 112 26.86 -8.10 24.52
N LEU A 113 26.37 -8.90 23.58
CA LEU A 113 26.99 -10.17 23.19
C LEU A 113 28.33 -9.92 22.48
N VAL A 114 28.39 -8.95 21.57
CA VAL A 114 29.65 -8.56 20.90
C VAL A 114 30.64 -7.96 21.89
N LEU A 115 30.18 -7.12 22.82
CA LEU A 115 31.02 -6.55 23.88
C LEU A 115 31.64 -7.65 24.75
N LEU A 116 30.82 -8.62 25.18
CA LEU A 116 31.25 -9.73 26.03
C LEU A 116 32.29 -10.62 25.32
N VAL A 117 32.11 -10.84 24.01
CA VAL A 117 33.10 -11.55 23.18
C VAL A 117 34.40 -10.76 23.09
N LEU A 118 34.36 -9.45 22.82
CA LEU A 118 35.58 -8.64 22.69
C LEU A 118 36.34 -8.51 24.02
N GLU A 119 35.63 -8.37 25.14
CA GLU A 119 36.24 -8.41 26.47
C GLU A 119 36.87 -9.78 26.77
N SER A 120 36.25 -10.88 26.34
CA SER A 120 36.81 -12.24 26.54
C SER A 120 38.13 -12.49 25.81
N VAL A 121 38.40 -11.75 24.73
CA VAL A 121 39.65 -11.82 23.95
C VAL A 121 40.74 -10.92 24.57
N GLY A 122 40.45 -10.27 25.70
CA GLY A 122 41.40 -9.41 26.42
C GLY A 122 41.53 -8.01 25.81
N MET A 123 40.54 -7.59 25.01
CA MET A 123 40.54 -6.26 24.43
C MET A 123 40.30 -5.20 25.52
N PRO A 124 41.06 -4.09 25.55
CA PRO A 124 40.86 -3.05 26.56
C PRO A 124 39.45 -2.47 26.45
N LYS A 125 38.81 -2.24 27.60
CA LYS A 125 37.39 -1.90 27.73
C LYS A 125 36.92 -0.79 26.77
N MET A 126 37.66 0.32 26.70
CA MET A 126 37.37 1.43 25.78
C MET A 126 37.40 1.02 24.30
N ALA A 127 38.33 0.14 23.91
CA ALA A 127 38.41 -0.36 22.54
C ALA A 127 37.29 -1.38 22.25
N ALA A 128 36.95 -2.24 23.22
CA ALA A 128 35.85 -3.19 23.11
C ALA A 128 34.50 -2.49 22.94
N GLU A 129 34.25 -1.40 23.67
CA GLU A 129 33.04 -0.58 23.54
C GLU A 129 32.92 0.06 22.15
N ILE A 130 34.01 0.67 21.63
CA ILE A 130 33.99 1.29 20.30
C ILE A 130 33.81 0.23 19.20
N CYS A 131 34.56 -0.88 19.27
CA CYS A 131 34.47 -1.95 18.28
C CYS A 131 33.11 -2.66 18.31
N SER A 132 32.54 -2.92 19.49
CA SER A 132 31.21 -3.53 19.62
C SER A 132 30.12 -2.64 19.05
N LEU A 133 30.21 -1.32 19.25
CA LEU A 133 29.25 -0.36 18.71
C LEU A 133 29.29 -0.33 17.18
N VAL A 134 30.48 -0.24 16.59
CA VAL A 134 30.67 -0.27 15.13
C VAL A 134 30.17 -1.58 14.52
N LEU A 135 30.50 -2.72 15.13
CA LEU A 135 30.06 -4.04 14.67
C LEU A 135 28.54 -4.21 14.77
N THR A 136 27.93 -3.72 15.84
CA THR A 136 26.47 -3.80 16.02
C THR A 136 25.74 -2.98 14.97
N ILE A 137 26.19 -1.74 14.72
CA ILE A 137 25.62 -0.89 13.66
C ILE A 137 25.79 -1.56 12.29
N GLY A 138 26.98 -2.11 12.00
CA GLY A 138 27.25 -2.82 10.75
C GLY A 138 26.35 -4.04 10.55
N LEU A 139 26.16 -4.85 11.59
CA LEU A 139 25.27 -6.02 11.57
C LEU A 139 23.81 -5.63 11.34
N ILE A 140 23.36 -4.55 11.97
CA ILE A 140 22.01 -4.01 11.80
C ILE A 140 21.78 -3.59 10.34
N ILE A 141 22.72 -2.85 9.75
CA ILE A 141 22.62 -2.40 8.36
C ILE A 141 22.63 -3.60 7.39
N ALA A 142 23.54 -4.55 7.59
CA ALA A 142 23.62 -5.74 6.75
C ALA A 142 22.34 -6.60 6.83
N TRP A 143 21.78 -6.75 8.03
CA TRP A 143 20.51 -7.44 8.24
C TRP A 143 19.37 -6.72 7.51
N PHE A 144 19.32 -5.39 7.59
CA PHE A 144 18.31 -4.58 6.89
C PHE A 144 18.32 -4.83 5.38
N ILE A 145 19.49 -4.82 4.77
CA ILE A 145 19.66 -5.08 3.32
C ILE A 145 19.20 -6.50 2.95
N LEU A 146 19.57 -7.51 3.74
CA LEU A 146 19.22 -8.90 3.47
C LEU A 146 17.72 -9.15 3.59
N VAL A 147 17.08 -8.62 4.63
CA VAL A 147 15.63 -8.73 4.84
C VAL A 147 14.90 -8.03 3.69
N TRP A 148 15.27 -6.80 3.35
CA TRP A 148 14.64 -6.05 2.26
C TRP A 148 14.71 -6.79 0.91
N SER A 149 15.88 -7.37 0.57
CA SER A 149 16.08 -8.09 -0.69
C SER A 149 15.27 -9.40 -0.82
N LYS A 150 15.05 -10.12 0.29
CA LYS A 150 14.24 -11.35 0.30
C LYS A 150 12.74 -11.07 0.32
N TRP A 151 12.35 -9.94 0.90
CA TRP A 151 10.94 -9.58 1.07
C TRP A 151 10.34 -8.98 -0.20
N GLY A 152 11.10 -8.19 -0.97
CA GLY A 152 10.65 -7.67 -2.27
C GLY A 152 10.15 -8.77 -3.22
N ARG A 153 10.91 -9.86 -3.36
CA ARG A 153 10.51 -11.01 -4.22
C ARG A 153 9.29 -11.77 -3.70
N ARG A 154 9.07 -11.79 -2.38
CA ARG A 154 7.96 -12.51 -1.76
C ARG A 154 6.65 -11.71 -1.79
N LEU A 155 6.76 -10.38 -1.95
CA LEU A 155 5.63 -9.48 -2.18
C LEU A 155 5.11 -9.63 -3.62
N GLU A 156 6.00 -9.59 -4.59
CA GLU A 156 5.68 -9.74 -6.02
C GLU A 156 4.94 -11.06 -6.29
N THR A 157 5.47 -12.18 -5.78
CA THR A 157 4.85 -13.50 -5.96
C THR A 157 3.51 -13.69 -5.26
N ARG A 158 3.29 -13.12 -4.06
CA ARG A 158 1.97 -13.23 -3.39
C ARG A 158 0.90 -12.34 -3.99
N LEU A 159 1.30 -11.19 -4.56
CA LEU A 159 0.39 -10.32 -5.29
C LEU A 159 -0.08 -11.00 -6.57
N GLU A 160 0.85 -11.58 -7.35
CA GLU A 160 0.52 -12.36 -8.54
C GLU A 160 -0.41 -13.54 -8.23
N ASP A 161 -0.14 -14.32 -7.18
CA ASP A 161 -0.98 -15.47 -6.80
C ASP A 161 -2.38 -15.03 -6.31
N SER A 162 -2.47 -13.96 -5.52
CA SER A 162 -3.76 -13.49 -4.99
C SER A 162 -4.62 -12.86 -6.09
N LEU A 163 -4.01 -12.20 -7.07
CA LEU A 163 -4.70 -11.70 -8.26
C LEU A 163 -5.16 -12.85 -9.15
N ALA A 164 -4.32 -13.86 -9.36
CA ALA A 164 -4.65 -15.03 -10.16
C ALA A 164 -5.82 -15.84 -9.58
N ASP A 165 -5.91 -15.98 -8.25
CA ASP A 165 -6.99 -16.72 -7.60
C ASP A 165 -8.31 -15.92 -7.51
N HIS A 166 -8.25 -14.59 -7.34
CA HIS A 166 -9.46 -13.75 -7.31
C HIS A 166 -10.10 -13.57 -8.69
N PHE A 167 -9.30 -13.58 -9.77
CA PHE A 167 -9.75 -13.49 -11.17
C PHE A 167 -9.86 -14.82 -11.89
N LYS A 168 -9.80 -15.96 -11.18
CA LYS A 168 -10.13 -17.27 -11.78
C LYS A 168 -11.57 -17.26 -12.29
N ARG A 169 -11.70 -16.95 -13.58
CA ARG A 169 -12.90 -17.10 -14.39
C ARG A 169 -13.41 -18.53 -14.18
N PRO A 170 -14.64 -18.74 -13.67
CA PRO A 170 -15.33 -19.97 -14.01
C PRO A 170 -15.57 -19.93 -15.52
N SER A 171 -14.92 -20.84 -16.24
CA SER A 171 -15.17 -21.16 -17.65
C SER A 171 -16.61 -21.60 -17.87
#